data_AF-A0A7W1YM28-F1
#
_entry.id   AF-A0A7W1YM28-F1
#
_cell.length_a   1.000
_cell.length_b   1.000
_cell.length_c   1.000
_cell.angle_alpha   90.00
_cell.angle_beta   90.00
_cell.angle_gamma   90.00
#
_symmetry.space_group_name_H-M   'P 1'
#
loop_
_entity.id
_entity.type
_entity.pdbx_description
1 polymer ?
#
loop_
_entity_poly.entity_id
_entity_poly.type
_entity_poly.pdbx_seq_one_letter_code
_entity_poly.pdbx_strand_id
1 'polypeptide(L)'
;AQSAVPSTPTAAPTAPPATPAPTNPPVSNADLGTVNPQTVPATQRITANAWNYVWNYGFGQLKAVGTGTYGGARPTHGQWLAITMAAANTSGQPTKIPDGFFVLKDSQNRVYEFNRAASADWFNRFGGRGNAADISANDPFTADSASTILLFDVPPDAANLVLFSRDNVNQGYVVR
;
A
#
# COMPACT_ATOMS: atom_id res chain seq x y z
N ALA A 1 36.87 22.59 62.82
CA ALA A 1 36.96 21.37 61.99
C ALA A 1 35.86 21.43 60.93
N GLN A 2 36.22 21.21 59.67
CA GLN A 2 35.41 21.44 58.46
C GLN A 2 34.22 20.48 58.37
N SER A 3 33.04 21.00 58.02
CA SER A 3 31.90 20.20 57.54
C SER A 3 31.98 20.06 56.03
N ALA A 4 31.96 18.83 55.53
CA ALA A 4 31.88 18.52 54.10
C ALA A 4 30.42 18.68 53.61
N VAL A 5 30.23 19.39 52.50
CA VAL A 5 28.95 19.45 51.76
C VAL A 5 28.99 18.40 50.64
N PRO A 6 27.94 17.59 50.44
CA PRO A 6 27.89 16.64 49.34
C PRO A 6 27.52 17.36 48.03
N SER A 7 28.30 17.10 46.98
CA SER A 7 28.03 17.54 45.60
C SER A 7 26.89 16.73 44.99
N THR A 8 25.85 17.41 44.51
CA THR A 8 24.73 16.82 43.76
C THR A 8 25.13 16.47 42.31
N PRO A 9 24.53 15.45 41.67
CA PRO A 9 24.82 15.10 40.29
C PRO A 9 24.14 16.09 39.33
N THR A 10 24.91 16.69 38.43
CA THR A 10 24.42 17.50 37.31
C THR A 10 23.56 16.63 36.39
N ALA A 11 22.27 16.97 36.26
CA ALA A 11 21.37 16.37 35.28
C ALA A 11 21.85 16.72 33.85
N ALA A 12 22.01 15.71 33.00
CA ALA A 12 22.31 15.90 31.58
C ALA A 12 21.12 16.59 30.88
N PRO A 13 21.36 17.46 29.88
CA PRO A 13 20.28 18.13 29.16
C PRO A 13 19.49 17.09 28.33
N THR A 14 18.21 16.94 28.64
CA THR A 14 17.27 16.19 27.81
C THR A 14 17.13 16.91 26.45
N ALA A 15 17.53 16.25 25.37
CA ALA A 15 17.32 16.79 24.01
C ALA A 15 15.81 16.99 23.76
N PRO A 16 15.39 18.12 23.15
CA PRO A 16 13.99 18.36 22.84
C PRO A 16 13.47 17.29 21.85
N PRO A 17 12.17 16.95 21.91
CA PRO A 17 11.56 16.00 20.99
C PRO A 17 11.74 16.49 19.55
N ALA A 18 12.15 15.57 18.65
CA ALA A 18 12.28 15.86 17.23
C ALA A 18 10.96 16.39 16.66
N THR A 19 11.00 17.55 16.01
CA THR A 19 9.86 18.12 15.31
C THR A 19 9.45 17.17 14.18
N PRO A 20 8.16 16.82 14.01
CA PRO A 20 7.70 16.04 12.87
C PRO A 20 8.10 16.76 11.57
N ALA A 21 8.73 16.03 10.65
CA ALA A 21 9.00 16.56 9.31
C ALA A 21 7.66 16.92 8.63
N PRO A 22 7.61 17.98 7.81
CA PRO A 22 6.41 18.30 7.05
C PRO A 22 6.04 17.12 6.15
N THR A 23 4.90 16.51 6.41
CA THR A 23 4.27 15.57 5.48
C THR A 23 3.77 16.39 4.30
N ASN A 24 4.36 16.20 3.11
CA ASN A 24 3.77 16.73 1.89
C ASN A 24 2.30 16.28 1.82
N PRO A 25 1.37 17.18 1.44
CA PRO A 25 -0.02 16.77 1.27
C PRO A 25 -0.09 15.61 0.27
N PRO A 26 -0.92 14.59 0.52
CA PRO A 26 -1.07 13.50 -0.42
C PRO A 26 -1.50 14.05 -1.79
N VAL A 27 -0.83 13.60 -2.86
CA VAL A 27 -1.16 13.97 -4.24
C VAL A 27 -2.65 13.70 -4.48
N SER A 28 -3.39 14.70 -4.96
CA SER A 28 -4.84 14.56 -5.11
C SER A 28 -5.19 13.60 -6.25
N ASN A 29 -6.38 13.00 -6.23
CA ASN A 29 -6.82 12.13 -7.33
C ASN A 29 -6.93 12.88 -8.67
N ALA A 30 -7.23 14.19 -8.64
CA ALA A 30 -7.24 15.02 -9.84
C ALA A 30 -5.84 15.12 -10.45
N ASP A 31 -4.81 15.33 -9.61
CA ASP A 31 -3.42 15.37 -10.06
C ASP A 31 -2.97 13.99 -10.58
N LEU A 32 -3.39 12.91 -9.92
CA LEU A 32 -3.10 11.54 -10.35
C LEU A 32 -3.76 11.17 -11.69
N GLY A 33 -4.87 11.81 -12.07
CA GLY A 33 -5.45 11.65 -13.40
C GLY A 33 -4.50 12.13 -14.51
N THR A 34 -3.61 13.07 -14.22
CA THR A 34 -2.68 13.66 -15.20
C THR A 34 -1.34 12.92 -15.30
N VAL A 35 -0.97 12.09 -14.30
CA VAL A 35 0.29 11.34 -14.33
C VAL A 35 0.21 10.17 -15.30
N ASN A 36 1.31 9.85 -15.98
CA ASN A 36 1.40 8.68 -16.86
C ASN A 36 2.59 7.82 -16.44
N PRO A 37 2.40 6.90 -15.48
CA PRO A 37 3.48 6.04 -15.01
C PRO A 37 4.05 5.21 -16.17
N GLN A 38 5.37 5.13 -16.26
CA GLN A 38 6.02 4.19 -17.17
C GLN A 38 5.66 2.77 -16.74
N THR A 39 5.10 1.99 -17.66
CA THR A 39 4.85 0.58 -17.38
C THR A 39 6.16 -0.18 -17.24
N VAL A 40 6.26 -0.99 -16.19
CA VAL A 40 7.39 -1.89 -15.94
C VAL A 40 6.96 -3.36 -15.97
N PRO A 41 7.89 -4.30 -16.21
CA PRO A 41 7.59 -5.72 -16.14
C PRO A 41 7.03 -6.12 -14.77
N ALA A 42 6.08 -7.05 -14.71
CA ALA A 42 5.46 -7.47 -13.46
C ALA A 42 6.45 -8.02 -12.41
N THR A 43 7.61 -8.52 -12.85
CA THR A 43 8.69 -9.04 -11.98
C THR A 43 9.62 -7.94 -11.45
N GLN A 44 9.58 -6.73 -12.01
CA GLN A 44 10.40 -5.62 -11.54
C GLN A 44 9.86 -5.13 -10.21
N ARG A 45 10.72 -4.97 -9.21
CA ARG A 45 10.35 -4.37 -7.92
C ARG A 45 10.29 -2.85 -8.05
N ILE A 46 9.23 -2.24 -7.53
CA ILE A 46 9.10 -0.78 -7.41
C ILE A 46 9.29 -0.40 -5.95
N THR A 47 10.04 0.68 -5.73
CA THR A 47 10.20 1.34 -4.44
C THR A 47 9.38 2.62 -4.42
N ALA A 48 8.61 2.83 -3.37
CA ALA A 48 7.86 4.07 -3.14
C ALA A 48 7.85 4.36 -1.64
N ASN A 49 8.46 5.48 -1.24
CA ASN A 49 8.68 5.82 0.17
C ASN A 49 9.32 4.64 0.93
N ALA A 50 8.75 4.20 2.05
CA ALA A 50 9.23 3.07 2.85
C ALA A 50 8.63 1.72 2.43
N TRP A 51 8.26 1.54 1.16
CA TRP A 51 7.67 0.31 0.64
C TRP A 51 8.41 -0.18 -0.60
N ASN A 52 8.61 -1.50 -0.63
CA ASN A 52 9.05 -2.24 -1.79
C ASN A 52 7.94 -3.19 -2.21
N TYR A 53 7.60 -3.22 -3.48
CA TYR A 53 6.54 -4.11 -3.96
C TYR A 53 6.76 -4.63 -5.37
N VAL A 54 6.13 -5.76 -5.67
CA VAL A 54 6.25 -6.46 -6.95
C VAL A 54 4.96 -7.22 -7.24
N TRP A 55 4.49 -7.13 -8.49
CA TRP A 55 3.24 -7.76 -8.88
C TRP A 55 3.41 -9.22 -9.35
N ASN A 56 4.59 -9.68 -9.77
CA ASN A 56 4.83 -11.10 -10.03
C ASN A 56 6.10 -11.57 -9.31
N TYR A 57 5.93 -12.15 -8.14
CA TYR A 57 7.04 -12.68 -7.32
C TYR A 57 7.34 -14.16 -7.64
N GLY A 58 7.50 -14.51 -8.92
CA GLY A 58 8.05 -15.81 -9.33
C GLY A 58 7.17 -17.06 -9.09
N PHE A 59 6.02 -16.94 -8.44
CA PHE A 59 5.11 -18.07 -8.13
C PHE A 59 3.91 -18.21 -9.06
N GLY A 60 3.83 -17.42 -10.14
CA GLY A 60 2.87 -17.65 -11.24
C GLY A 60 1.37 -17.48 -10.90
N GLN A 61 1.02 -16.88 -9.75
CA GLN A 61 -0.38 -16.83 -9.27
C GLN A 61 -0.88 -15.47 -8.79
N LEU A 62 -0.18 -14.38 -9.13
CA LEU A 62 -0.70 -13.04 -8.83
C LEU A 62 -1.72 -12.68 -9.92
N LYS A 63 -3.00 -12.76 -9.54
CA LYS A 63 -4.16 -12.62 -10.43
C LYS A 63 -4.78 -11.25 -10.27
N ALA A 64 -5.17 -10.64 -11.38
CA ALA A 64 -6.23 -9.65 -11.40
C ALA A 64 -7.53 -10.37 -11.76
N VAL A 65 -8.53 -10.30 -10.89
CA VAL A 65 -9.84 -10.90 -11.17
C VAL A 65 -10.92 -9.83 -10.98
N GLY A 66 -11.57 -9.46 -12.09
CA GLY A 66 -12.83 -8.72 -12.05
C GLY A 66 -13.96 -9.66 -11.65
N THR A 67 -14.51 -9.49 -10.45
CA THR A 67 -15.50 -10.44 -9.89
C THR A 67 -16.91 -9.89 -9.81
N GLY A 68 -17.16 -8.67 -10.28
CA GLY A 68 -18.44 -7.99 -10.00
C GLY A 68 -18.62 -7.88 -8.48
N THR A 69 -19.68 -8.48 -7.93
CA THR A 69 -19.86 -8.69 -6.49
C THR A 69 -19.29 -10.03 -6.04
N TYR A 70 -18.40 -10.06 -5.04
CA TYR A 70 -17.81 -11.29 -4.50
C TYR A 70 -18.54 -11.86 -3.26
N GLY A 71 -19.80 -11.43 -3.02
CA GLY A 71 -20.57 -11.80 -1.84
C GLY A 71 -20.23 -11.02 -0.55
N GLY A 72 -19.31 -10.06 -0.63
CA GLY A 72 -19.00 -9.10 0.43
C GLY A 72 -19.60 -7.72 0.19
N ALA A 73 -18.80 -6.66 0.42
CA ALA A 73 -19.20 -5.29 0.13
C ALA A 73 -19.64 -5.15 -1.34
N ARG A 74 -20.68 -4.35 -1.60
CA ARG A 74 -21.09 -4.06 -2.97
C ARG A 74 -20.18 -2.96 -3.55
N PRO A 75 -19.70 -3.10 -4.79
CA PRO A 75 -18.97 -2.03 -5.45
C PRO A 75 -19.94 -0.89 -5.77
N THR A 76 -19.47 0.34 -5.63
CA THR A 76 -20.18 1.58 -5.98
C THR A 76 -20.11 1.85 -7.47
N HIS A 77 -18.97 1.56 -8.10
CA HIS A 77 -18.74 1.81 -9.53
C HIS A 77 -19.14 0.62 -10.41
N GLY A 78 -19.28 -0.57 -9.85
CA GLY A 78 -19.97 -1.70 -10.48
C GLY A 78 -19.22 -3.03 -10.41
N GLN A 79 -17.89 -3.02 -10.27
CA GLN A 79 -17.13 -4.26 -10.11
C GLN A 79 -15.92 -4.10 -9.19
N TRP A 80 -15.63 -5.16 -8.43
CA TRP A 80 -14.36 -5.28 -7.72
C TRP A 80 -13.29 -5.87 -8.62
N LEU A 81 -12.17 -5.18 -8.72
CA LEU A 81 -10.92 -5.73 -9.22
C LEU A 81 -10.04 -6.12 -8.03
N ALA A 82 -9.78 -7.42 -7.89
CA ALA A 82 -8.90 -7.95 -6.85
C ALA A 82 -7.52 -8.21 -7.46
N ILE A 83 -6.47 -7.65 -6.87
CA ILE A 83 -5.07 -7.76 -7.31
C ILE A 83 -4.24 -8.32 -6.17
N THR A 84 -3.66 -9.51 -6.35
CA THR A 84 -2.67 -10.01 -5.39
C THR A 84 -1.29 -9.47 -5.73
N MET A 85 -0.52 -9.01 -4.74
CA MET A 85 0.85 -8.54 -4.93
C MET A 85 1.73 -8.84 -3.72
N ALA A 86 3.04 -8.88 -3.91
CA ALA A 86 4.00 -8.99 -2.81
C ALA A 86 4.51 -7.60 -2.41
N ALA A 87 4.50 -7.30 -1.12
CA ALA A 87 5.00 -6.06 -0.56
C ALA A 87 5.85 -6.30 0.69
N ALA A 88 6.82 -5.42 0.91
CA ALA A 88 7.68 -5.37 2.07
C ALA A 88 7.75 -3.94 2.58
N ASN A 89 7.67 -3.76 3.89
CA ASN A 89 7.80 -2.46 4.54
C ASN A 89 9.25 -2.25 4.99
N THR A 90 9.90 -1.23 4.47
CA THR A 90 11.31 -0.92 4.71
C THR A 90 11.53 0.18 5.75
N SER A 91 10.49 0.59 6.48
CA SER A 91 10.60 1.65 7.51
C SER A 91 11.36 1.22 8.77
N GLY A 92 11.58 -0.09 8.95
CA GLY A 92 12.21 -0.65 10.14
C GLY A 92 11.25 -0.89 11.32
N GLN A 93 9.96 -0.55 11.18
CA GLN A 93 8.92 -0.82 12.18
C GLN A 93 7.68 -1.43 11.52
N PRO A 94 7.00 -2.42 12.13
CA PRO A 94 5.79 -3.01 11.56
C PRO A 94 4.73 -1.96 11.24
N THR A 95 4.33 -1.84 9.98
CA THR A 95 3.45 -0.76 9.50
C THR A 95 2.43 -1.31 8.52
N LYS A 96 1.19 -0.81 8.58
CA LYS A 96 0.14 -1.18 7.61
C LYS A 96 0.32 -0.35 6.34
N ILE A 97 -0.08 -0.90 5.18
CA ILE A 97 -0.17 -0.12 3.93
C ILE A 97 -1.04 1.12 4.21
N PRO A 98 -0.60 2.36 3.89
CA PRO A 98 -1.42 3.54 4.09
C PRO A 98 -2.65 3.56 3.16
N ASP A 99 -3.74 4.17 3.61
CA ASP A 99 -4.90 4.40 2.73
C ASP A 99 -4.51 5.36 1.59
N GLY A 100 -5.02 5.12 0.38
CA GLY A 100 -4.65 5.88 -0.81
C GLY A 100 -3.21 5.68 -1.31
N PHE A 101 -2.44 4.78 -0.69
CA PHE A 101 -1.07 4.48 -1.13
C PHE A 101 -1.05 3.86 -2.52
N PHE A 102 -1.84 2.81 -2.74
CA PHE A 102 -2.01 2.19 -4.05
C PHE A 102 -3.21 2.76 -4.78
N VAL A 103 -3.01 3.03 -6.06
CA VAL A 103 -4.05 3.56 -6.95
C VAL A 103 -4.01 2.83 -8.29
N LEU A 104 -5.18 2.71 -8.90
CA LEU A 104 -5.32 2.32 -10.30
C LEU A 104 -5.68 3.54 -11.13
N LYS A 105 -5.10 3.66 -12.31
CA LYS A 105 -5.54 4.60 -13.34
C LYS A 105 -5.95 3.84 -14.59
N ASP A 106 -7.07 4.21 -15.19
CA ASP A 106 -7.49 3.67 -16.49
C ASP A 106 -7.11 4.58 -17.67
N SER A 107 -7.35 4.09 -18.88
CA SER A 107 -7.12 4.84 -20.13
C SER A 107 -8.00 6.09 -20.31
N GLN A 108 -9.05 6.26 -19.51
CA GLN A 108 -9.89 7.46 -19.47
C GLN A 108 -9.43 8.46 -18.40
N ASN A 109 -8.27 8.22 -17.77
CA ASN A 109 -7.69 9.01 -16.68
C ASN A 109 -8.51 9.01 -15.38
N ARG A 110 -9.41 8.04 -15.20
CA ARG A 110 -10.11 7.85 -13.92
C ARG A 110 -9.17 7.14 -12.94
N VAL A 111 -9.18 7.56 -11.69
CA VAL A 111 -8.31 7.05 -10.63
C VAL A 111 -9.16 6.35 -9.57
N TYR A 112 -8.74 5.15 -9.18
CA TYR A 112 -9.41 4.30 -8.20
C TYR A 112 -8.46 3.99 -7.06
N GLU A 113 -8.89 4.27 -5.83
CA GLU A 113 -8.08 4.02 -4.65
C GLU A 113 -8.24 2.59 -4.16
N PHE A 114 -7.16 2.07 -3.58
CA PHE A 114 -7.19 0.82 -2.83
C PHE A 114 -8.20 0.91 -1.69
N ASN A 115 -9.10 -0.09 -1.61
CA ASN A 115 -10.10 -0.19 -0.56
C ASN A 115 -9.66 -1.22 0.50
N ARG A 116 -9.12 -0.74 1.62
CA ARG A 116 -8.65 -1.60 2.72
C ARG A 116 -9.74 -2.49 3.31
N ALA A 117 -10.93 -1.93 3.54
CA ALA A 117 -12.02 -2.65 4.17
C ALA A 117 -12.49 -3.83 3.29
N ALA A 118 -12.71 -3.58 1.99
CA ALA A 118 -13.08 -4.62 1.03
C ALA A 118 -11.96 -5.67 0.91
N SER A 119 -10.70 -5.24 0.90
CA SER A 119 -9.55 -6.14 0.80
C SER A 119 -9.44 -7.11 1.99
N ALA A 120 -9.63 -6.60 3.20
CA ALA A 120 -9.65 -7.42 4.41
C ALA A 120 -10.86 -8.36 4.46
N ASP A 121 -12.04 -7.90 4.05
CA ASP A 121 -13.25 -8.73 3.96
C ASP A 121 -13.08 -9.85 2.92
N TRP A 122 -12.55 -9.55 1.73
CA TRP A 122 -12.22 -10.57 0.71
C TRP A 122 -11.23 -11.60 1.28
N PHE A 123 -10.14 -11.14 1.91
CA PHE A 123 -9.15 -12.02 2.50
C PHE A 123 -9.78 -13.03 3.47
N ASN A 124 -10.64 -12.56 4.38
CA ASN A 124 -11.29 -13.42 5.36
C ASN A 124 -12.28 -14.41 4.73
N ARG A 125 -13.00 -13.99 3.69
CA ARG A 125 -13.99 -14.85 3.00
C ARG A 125 -13.35 -15.96 2.18
N PHE A 126 -12.21 -15.70 1.56
CA PHE A 126 -11.54 -16.64 0.66
C PHE A 126 -10.43 -17.45 1.37
N GLY A 127 -10.60 -17.71 2.67
CA GLY A 127 -9.78 -18.67 3.43
C GLY A 127 -8.55 -18.09 4.12
N GLY A 128 -8.36 -16.76 4.10
CA GLY A 128 -7.34 -16.07 4.88
C GLY A 128 -5.90 -16.48 4.55
N ARG A 129 -5.05 -16.53 5.58
CA ARG A 129 -3.60 -16.77 5.46
C ARG A 129 -3.31 -18.08 4.73
N GLY A 130 -2.46 -18.04 3.71
CA GLY A 130 -2.04 -19.20 2.93
C GLY A 130 -3.04 -19.67 1.86
N ASN A 131 -4.27 -19.14 1.84
CA ASN A 131 -5.24 -19.40 0.78
C ASN A 131 -5.50 -18.14 -0.06
N ALA A 132 -5.90 -17.06 0.60
CA ALA A 132 -6.21 -15.77 -0.01
C ALA A 132 -4.93 -14.97 -0.33
N ALA A 133 -4.03 -14.87 0.66
CA ALA A 133 -2.71 -14.26 0.59
C ALA A 133 -1.91 -14.65 1.84
N ASP A 134 -0.66 -14.19 1.98
CA ASP A 134 0.12 -14.41 3.20
C ASP A 134 -0.43 -13.58 4.37
N ILE A 135 -0.80 -12.33 4.10
CA ILE A 135 -1.33 -11.40 5.12
C ILE A 135 -2.48 -10.53 4.60
N SER A 136 -3.35 -10.13 5.53
CA SER A 136 -4.45 -9.20 5.25
C SER A 136 -3.93 -7.77 5.06
N ALA A 137 -4.64 -6.95 4.29
CA ALA A 137 -4.31 -5.53 4.15
C ALA A 137 -4.51 -4.72 5.47
N ASN A 138 -5.12 -5.33 6.49
CA ASN A 138 -5.22 -4.81 7.85
C ASN A 138 -4.06 -5.20 8.76
N ASP A 139 -3.23 -6.16 8.34
CA ASP A 139 -2.08 -6.62 9.11
C ASP A 139 -0.88 -5.68 8.90
N PRO A 140 -0.01 -5.52 9.91
CA PRO A 140 1.23 -4.80 9.74
C PRO A 140 2.22 -5.64 8.90
N PHE A 141 2.88 -4.98 7.96
CA PHE A 141 3.99 -5.53 7.18
C PHE A 141 5.31 -5.27 7.90
N THR A 142 6.18 -6.27 7.89
CA THR A 142 7.58 -6.17 8.34
C THR A 142 8.52 -6.00 7.14
N ALA A 143 9.83 -6.11 7.38
CA ALA A 143 10.84 -6.06 6.33
C ALA A 143 10.79 -7.25 5.37
N ASP A 144 10.21 -8.38 5.80
CA ASP A 144 10.03 -9.53 4.95
C ASP A 144 8.89 -9.29 3.95
N SER A 145 9.11 -9.75 2.72
CA SER A 145 8.09 -9.64 1.67
C SER A 145 6.96 -10.62 1.95
N ALA A 146 5.72 -10.12 1.96
CA ALA A 146 4.51 -10.92 2.10
C ALA A 146 3.52 -10.58 1.00
N SER A 147 2.78 -11.58 0.52
CA SER A 147 1.67 -11.35 -0.40
C SER A 147 0.45 -10.79 0.33
N THR A 148 -0.28 -9.90 -0.36
CA THR A 148 -1.55 -9.36 0.07
C THR A 148 -2.48 -9.15 -1.11
N ILE A 149 -3.78 -9.09 -0.84
CA ILE A 149 -4.82 -8.79 -1.82
C ILE A 149 -5.24 -7.32 -1.71
N LEU A 150 -5.32 -6.64 -2.84
CA LEU A 150 -5.80 -5.27 -2.96
C LEU A 150 -7.09 -5.27 -3.79
N LEU A 151 -8.16 -4.72 -3.25
CA LEU A 151 -9.42 -4.53 -3.96
C LEU A 151 -9.60 -3.07 -4.36
N PHE A 152 -10.07 -2.89 -5.59
CA PHE A 152 -10.41 -1.59 -6.18
C PHE A 152 -11.83 -1.64 -6.73
N ASP A 153 -12.59 -0.58 -6.47
CA ASP A 153 -13.95 -0.40 -6.97
C ASP A 153 -13.89 0.35 -8.30
N VAL A 154 -14.05 -0.38 -9.41
CA VAL A 154 -13.90 0.16 -10.77
C VAL A 154 -15.20 -0.04 -11.56
N PRO A 155 -15.51 0.82 -12.55
CA PRO A 155 -16.64 0.62 -13.43
C PRO A 155 -16.36 -0.49 -14.47
N PRO A 156 -17.41 -1.10 -15.05
CA PRO A 156 -17.28 -2.18 -16.04
C PRO A 156 -16.49 -1.80 -17.30
N ASP A 157 -16.44 -0.52 -17.65
CA ASP A 157 -15.75 0.01 -18.83
C ASP A 157 -14.29 0.41 -18.56
N ALA A 158 -13.79 0.26 -17.32
CA ALA A 158 -12.40 0.56 -16.99
C ALA A 158 -11.44 -0.38 -17.74
N ALA A 159 -10.57 0.20 -18.55
CA ALA A 159 -9.65 -0.54 -19.42
C ALA A 159 -8.23 0.04 -19.37
N ASN A 160 -7.25 -0.83 -19.68
CA ASN A 160 -5.81 -0.52 -19.65
C ASN A 160 -5.37 0.02 -18.28
N LEU A 161 -5.76 -0.69 -17.22
CA LEU A 161 -5.50 -0.27 -15.86
C LEU A 161 -4.01 -0.34 -15.54
N VAL A 162 -3.50 0.70 -14.89
CA VAL A 162 -2.13 0.77 -14.38
C VAL A 162 -2.17 0.92 -12.87
N LEU A 163 -1.57 -0.04 -12.16
CA LEU A 163 -1.35 0.00 -10.71
C LEU A 163 -0.04 0.70 -10.39
N PHE A 164 -0.09 1.71 -9.52
CA PHE A 164 1.08 2.44 -9.05
C PHE A 164 0.85 2.98 -7.65
N SER A 165 1.91 3.58 -7.07
CA SER A 165 1.84 4.22 -5.76
C SER A 165 1.72 5.73 -5.89
N ARG A 166 0.91 6.35 -5.03
CA ARG A 166 0.86 7.81 -4.88
C ARG A 166 2.23 8.41 -4.50
N ASP A 167 3.08 7.62 -3.86
CA ASP A 167 4.45 8.00 -3.46
C ASP A 167 5.49 7.71 -4.56
N ASN A 168 5.11 7.06 -5.67
CA ASN A 168 5.92 6.91 -6.87
C ASN A 168 5.03 6.83 -8.11
N VAL A 169 4.75 7.99 -8.68
CA VAL A 169 3.89 8.15 -9.87
C VAL A 169 4.60 7.89 -11.20
N ASN A 170 5.90 7.61 -11.17
CA ASN A 170 6.70 7.48 -12.39
C ASN A 170 6.70 6.06 -12.96
N GLN A 171 6.35 5.06 -12.14
CA GLN A 171 6.39 3.64 -12.52
C GLN A 171 5.13 2.92 -12.06
N GLY A 172 4.67 1.95 -12.86
CA GLY A 172 3.51 1.14 -12.52
C GLY A 172 3.42 -0.15 -13.32
N TYR A 173 2.45 -0.98 -12.96
CA TYR A 173 2.18 -2.25 -13.64
C TYR A 173 0.87 -2.20 -14.40
N VAL A 174 0.85 -2.68 -15.64
CA VAL A 174 -0.39 -2.85 -16.40
C VAL A 174 -1.15 -4.06 -15.89
N VAL A 175 -2.28 -3.84 -15.26
CA VAL A 175 -3.17 -4.88 -14.73
C VAL A 175 -4.24 -5.18 -15.77
N ARG A 176 -4.22 -6.39 -16.33
CA ARG A 176 -5.16 -6.86 -17.36
C ARG A 176 -6.27 -7.70 -16.75
#